data_AF-A0A252B0E6-F1
#
_entry.id   AF-A0A252B0E6-F1
#
_cell.length_a   1.000
_cell.length_b   1.000
_cell.length_c   1.000
_cell.angle_alpha   90.00
_cell.angle_beta   90.00
_cell.angle_gamma   90.00
#
_symmetry.space_group_name_H-M   'P 1'
#
loop_
_entity.id
_entity.type
_entity.pdbx_description
1 polymer ?
#
loop_
_entity_poly.entity_id
_entity_poly.type
_entity_poly.pdbx_seq_one_letter_code
_entity_poly.pdbx_strand_id
1 'polypeptide(L)'
;FDFQFFDDAQNLYETLKEKNALYGLSRLVATYDYPYTLDGQDHFITEGRFHLRWDRSKPQEKLPWAERPDTIDEVGSVYTVQGFDLNYVGVILGPSVLYNASTDGLHLDPARYEDSAAFAGRGGLLEPEQAKERIMLNALNVLLTRAVRGLYIYAHDPALRARLMALQAKAVLT
;
A
#
# COMPACT_ATOMS: atom_id res chain seq x y z
N PHE A 1 -3.31 -17.48 -8.87
CA PHE A 1 -3.05 -16.19 -8.20
C PHE A 1 -4.23 -15.94 -7.27
N ASP A 2 -3.97 -15.81 -5.96
CA ASP A 2 -4.99 -15.61 -4.93
C ASP A 2 -5.22 -14.11 -4.72
N PHE A 3 -6.34 -13.59 -5.20
CA PHE A 3 -6.63 -12.15 -5.23
C PHE A 3 -7.90 -11.85 -4.44
N GLN A 4 -7.79 -11.01 -3.41
CA GLN A 4 -8.90 -10.73 -2.48
C GLN A 4 -8.93 -9.28 -2.02
N PHE A 5 -10.13 -8.78 -1.79
CA PHE A 5 -10.43 -7.49 -1.20
C PHE A 5 -10.96 -7.69 0.23
N PHE A 6 -10.59 -6.75 1.11
CA PHE A 6 -10.95 -6.75 2.51
C PHE A 6 -11.70 -5.47 2.86
N ASP A 7 -12.75 -5.60 3.66
CA ASP A 7 -13.49 -4.48 4.25
C ASP A 7 -12.91 -3.99 5.59
N ASP A 8 -12.01 -4.77 6.18
CA ASP A 8 -11.29 -4.50 7.42
C ASP A 8 -9.77 -4.77 7.26
N ALA A 9 -8.95 -3.76 7.54
CA ALA A 9 -7.50 -3.83 7.38
C ALA A 9 -6.81 -4.79 8.36
N GLN A 10 -7.39 -5.02 9.54
CA GLN A 10 -6.86 -5.94 10.53
C GLN A 10 -7.06 -7.39 10.08
N ASN A 11 -8.21 -7.70 9.47
CA ASN A 11 -8.46 -9.02 8.87
C ASN A 11 -7.50 -9.30 7.70
N LEU A 12 -7.22 -8.30 6.87
CA LEU A 12 -6.19 -8.40 5.82
C LEU A 12 -4.84 -8.75 6.43
N TYR A 13 -4.44 -8.02 7.48
CA TYR A 13 -3.16 -8.22 8.15
C TYR A 13 -3.05 -9.62 8.77
N GLU A 14 -4.06 -10.07 9.50
CA GLU A 14 -4.09 -11.41 10.11
C GLU A 14 -3.98 -12.52 9.05
N THR A 15 -4.75 -12.40 7.95
CA THR A 15 -4.66 -13.33 6.82
C THR A 15 -3.25 -13.34 6.21
N LEU A 16 -2.63 -12.16 6.07
CA LEU A 16 -1.29 -12.05 5.53
C LEU A 16 -0.23 -12.69 6.45
N LYS A 17 -0.39 -12.60 7.78
CA LYS A 17 0.50 -13.29 8.74
C LYS A 17 0.44 -14.80 8.57
N GLU A 18 -0.75 -15.36 8.36
CA GLU A 18 -0.92 -16.79 8.07
C GLU A 18 -0.17 -17.17 6.78
N LYS A 19 -0.30 -16.37 5.72
CA LYS A 19 0.45 -16.59 4.46
C LYS A 19 1.95 -16.48 4.68
N ASN A 20 2.42 -15.53 5.47
CA ASN A 20 3.83 -15.40 5.81
C ASN A 20 4.35 -16.63 6.57
N ALA A 21 3.57 -17.20 7.49
CA ALA A 21 3.96 -18.41 8.22
C ALA A 21 4.06 -19.63 7.30
N LEU A 22 3.20 -19.74 6.29
CA LEU A 22 3.19 -20.86 5.35
C LEU A 22 4.22 -20.75 4.22
N TYR A 23 4.44 -19.53 3.72
CA TYR A 23 5.18 -19.31 2.49
C TYR A 23 6.38 -18.37 2.64
N GLY A 24 6.54 -17.68 3.77
CA GLY A 24 7.52 -16.61 3.92
C GLY A 24 7.29 -15.45 2.94
N LEU A 25 8.18 -14.46 2.98
CA LEU A 25 8.21 -13.31 2.05
C LEU A 25 6.82 -12.73 1.75
N SER A 26 6.00 -12.58 2.78
CA SER A 26 4.68 -11.96 2.66
C SER A 26 4.66 -10.67 3.46
N ARG A 27 4.40 -9.53 2.83
CA ARG A 27 4.56 -8.21 3.48
C ARG A 27 3.39 -7.28 3.22
N LEU A 28 3.11 -6.47 4.23
CA LEU A 28 2.10 -5.43 4.18
C LEU A 28 2.77 -4.15 3.69
N VAL A 29 2.15 -3.49 2.72
CA VAL A 29 2.63 -2.23 2.15
C VAL A 29 1.47 -1.24 2.02
N ALA A 30 1.78 0.04 1.94
CA ALA A 30 0.78 1.09 1.76
C ALA A 30 1.26 2.17 0.79
N THR A 31 0.30 2.93 0.24
CA THR A 31 0.60 4.19 -0.43
C THR A 31 1.14 5.23 0.56
N TYR A 32 1.90 6.20 0.05
CA TYR A 32 2.64 7.17 0.87
C TYR A 32 1.79 8.42 1.19
N ASP A 33 0.64 8.19 1.77
CA ASP A 33 -0.41 9.19 2.05
C ASP A 33 -0.99 9.07 3.46
N TYR A 34 -0.34 8.29 4.33
CA TYR A 34 -0.50 8.38 5.78
C TYR A 34 0.59 9.30 6.36
N PRO A 35 0.33 9.95 7.51
CA PRO A 35 1.32 10.79 8.16
C PRO A 35 2.65 10.06 8.36
N TYR A 36 3.71 10.64 7.84
CA TYR A 36 5.07 10.16 8.00
C TYR A 36 6.03 11.35 7.97
N THR A 37 6.78 11.54 9.06
CA THR A 37 7.85 12.55 9.12
C THR A 37 9.19 11.90 9.38
N LEU A 38 10.24 12.38 8.71
CA LEU A 38 11.61 11.87 8.86
C LEU A 38 12.28 12.49 10.11
N ASP A 39 11.63 12.33 11.26
CA ASP A 39 12.00 12.91 12.56
C ASP A 39 12.64 11.89 13.53
N GLY A 40 12.81 10.65 13.05
CA GLY A 40 13.33 9.54 13.85
C GLY A 40 12.33 8.94 14.84
N GLN A 41 11.06 9.37 14.79
CA GLN A 41 9.97 8.79 15.59
C GLN A 41 9.25 7.68 14.84
N ASP A 42 8.40 6.96 15.58
CA ASP A 42 7.52 5.96 15.01
C ASP A 42 6.25 6.60 14.48
N HIS A 43 6.00 6.35 13.20
CA HIS A 43 4.76 6.69 12.52
C HIS A 43 3.92 5.43 12.33
N PHE A 44 2.61 5.57 12.40
CA PHE A 44 1.68 4.45 12.39
C PHE A 44 0.56 4.67 11.38
N ILE A 45 0.16 3.59 10.73
CA ILE A 45 -1.07 3.53 9.95
C ILE A 45 -2.17 3.02 10.86
N THR A 46 -3.30 3.74 10.88
CA THR A 46 -4.47 3.38 11.67
C THR A 46 -5.70 3.32 10.77
N GLU A 47 -6.35 2.16 10.73
CA GLU A 47 -7.54 1.90 9.92
C GLU A 47 -8.55 1.09 10.75
N GLY A 48 -9.53 1.76 11.34
CA GLY A 48 -10.45 1.13 12.30
C GLY A 48 -9.70 0.54 13.50
N ARG A 49 -9.69 -0.80 13.60
CA ARG A 49 -8.95 -1.55 14.64
C ARG A 49 -7.53 -1.95 14.23
N PHE A 50 -7.16 -1.77 12.98
CA PHE A 50 -5.80 -1.97 12.51
C PHE A 50 -4.90 -0.83 12.99
N HIS A 51 -3.75 -1.17 13.55
CA HIS A 51 -2.72 -0.22 13.95
C HIS A 51 -1.35 -0.86 13.84
N LEU A 52 -0.53 -0.39 12.89
CA LEU A 52 0.80 -0.93 12.66
C LEU A 52 1.78 0.17 12.27
N ARG A 53 3.04 0.02 12.68
CA ARG A 53 4.09 0.99 12.41
C ARG A 53 4.51 0.94 10.95
N TRP A 54 4.88 2.09 10.40
CA TRP A 54 5.68 2.18 9.18
C TRP A 54 7.03 1.45 9.31
N ASP A 55 7.62 1.14 8.15
CA ASP A 55 8.96 0.60 8.04
C ASP A 55 10.01 1.53 8.67
N ARG A 56 11.10 0.93 9.13
CA ARG A 56 12.25 1.66 9.67
C ARG A 56 13.50 1.36 8.87
N SER A 57 14.26 2.41 8.59
CA SER A 57 15.64 2.26 8.12
C SER A 57 16.48 1.62 9.23
N LYS A 58 16.99 0.42 8.96
CA LYS A 58 17.96 -0.28 9.82
C LYS A 58 19.21 -0.63 9.00
N PRO A 59 20.10 0.34 8.75
CA PRO A 59 21.25 0.12 7.86
C PRO A 59 22.28 -0.88 8.42
N GLN A 60 22.18 -1.24 9.71
CA GLN A 60 23.03 -2.26 10.33
C GLN A 60 22.54 -3.69 10.08
N GLU A 61 21.29 -3.86 9.62
CA GLU A 61 20.74 -5.17 9.28
C GLU A 61 21.36 -5.69 7.98
N LYS A 62 21.69 -6.98 7.96
CA LYS A 62 22.31 -7.60 6.77
C LYS A 62 21.30 -7.91 5.68
N LEU A 63 20.06 -8.23 6.07
CA LEU A 63 18.99 -8.58 5.16
C LEU A 63 18.20 -7.32 4.77
N PRO A 64 17.77 -7.21 3.51
CA PRO A 64 16.87 -6.14 3.10
C PRO A 64 15.53 -6.25 3.83
N TRP A 65 14.80 -5.13 3.91
CA TRP A 65 13.53 -5.04 4.63
C TRP A 65 12.55 -6.18 4.27
N ALA A 66 12.38 -6.46 2.98
CA ALA A 66 11.45 -7.48 2.49
C ALA A 66 11.77 -8.92 2.98
N GLU A 67 13.04 -9.22 3.26
CA GLU A 67 13.50 -10.56 3.64
C GLU A 67 13.60 -10.76 5.15
N ARG A 68 13.61 -9.67 5.91
CA ARG A 68 13.75 -9.70 7.36
C ARG A 68 12.49 -10.27 8.04
N PRO A 69 12.59 -11.23 8.98
CA PRO A 69 11.41 -11.80 9.63
C PRO A 69 10.57 -10.80 10.43
N ASP A 70 11.20 -9.78 11.02
CA ASP A 70 10.51 -8.80 11.88
C ASP A 70 9.64 -7.81 11.11
N THR A 71 9.82 -7.70 9.79
CA THR A 71 9.11 -6.71 8.96
C THR A 71 7.70 -7.15 8.56
N ILE A 72 7.26 -8.34 8.99
CA ILE A 72 5.83 -8.69 8.95
C ILE A 72 5.01 -7.78 9.86
N ASP A 73 5.60 -7.31 10.97
CA ASP A 73 4.97 -6.38 11.92
C ASP A 73 5.27 -4.89 11.57
N GLU A 74 5.59 -4.61 10.31
CA GLU A 74 5.77 -3.26 9.76
C GLU A 74 4.96 -3.10 8.46
N VAL A 75 4.58 -1.86 8.14
CA VAL A 75 4.04 -1.51 6.83
C VAL A 75 5.14 -0.91 5.97
N GLY A 76 5.43 -1.54 4.83
CA GLY A 76 6.42 -1.06 3.87
C GLY A 76 5.90 0.03 2.95
N SER A 77 6.75 0.97 2.61
CA SER A 77 6.54 1.92 1.53
C SER A 77 6.94 1.35 0.16
N VAL A 78 6.65 2.12 -0.91
CA VAL A 78 7.17 1.82 -2.26
C VAL A 78 8.69 1.70 -2.27
N TYR A 79 9.39 2.44 -1.41
CA TYR A 79 10.86 2.46 -1.35
C TYR A 79 11.45 1.17 -0.77
N THR A 80 10.80 0.55 0.21
CA THR A 80 11.33 -0.66 0.84
C THR A 80 11.00 -1.94 0.08
N VAL A 81 9.93 -1.93 -0.73
CA VAL A 81 9.50 -3.09 -1.51
C VAL A 81 10.01 -3.06 -2.97
N GLN A 82 10.49 -1.92 -3.47
CA GLN A 82 10.94 -1.81 -4.86
C GLN A 82 12.08 -2.79 -5.16
N GLY A 83 11.89 -3.60 -6.21
CA GLY A 83 12.87 -4.59 -6.65
C GLY A 83 12.74 -5.97 -5.98
N PHE A 84 11.78 -6.16 -5.08
CA PHE A 84 11.49 -7.45 -4.45
C PHE A 84 10.21 -8.07 -4.99
N ASP A 85 10.26 -9.35 -5.32
CA ASP A 85 9.07 -10.15 -5.56
C ASP A 85 8.70 -10.89 -4.26
N LEU A 86 7.44 -10.75 -3.85
CA LEU A 86 6.91 -11.26 -2.60
C LEU A 86 5.90 -12.38 -2.88
N ASN A 87 5.87 -13.41 -2.02
CA ASN A 87 4.91 -14.49 -2.17
C ASN A 87 3.48 -13.98 -2.04
N TYR A 88 3.19 -13.23 -0.98
CA TYR A 88 1.92 -12.53 -0.80
C TYR A 88 2.14 -11.07 -0.46
N VAL A 89 1.31 -10.19 -1.00
CA VAL A 89 1.35 -8.76 -0.68
C VAL A 89 0.00 -8.33 -0.15
N GLY A 90 0.00 -7.72 1.03
CA GLY A 90 -1.13 -6.90 1.48
C GLY A 90 -0.89 -5.46 1.07
N VAL A 91 -1.84 -4.81 0.42
CA VAL A 91 -1.76 -3.40 0.02
C VAL A 91 -2.89 -2.63 0.70
N ILE A 92 -2.51 -1.60 1.46
CA ILE A 92 -3.42 -0.59 1.99
C ILE A 92 -3.37 0.61 1.04
N LEU A 93 -4.47 0.84 0.32
CA LEU A 93 -4.68 2.05 -0.48
C LEU A 93 -5.13 3.16 0.48
N GLY A 94 -4.28 4.13 0.72
CA GLY A 94 -4.48 5.19 1.70
C GLY A 94 -5.34 6.37 1.21
N PRO A 95 -5.36 7.47 1.98
CA PRO A 95 -6.33 8.57 1.82
C PRO A 95 -6.30 9.34 0.49
N SER A 96 -5.23 9.21 -0.29
CA SER A 96 -5.08 9.86 -1.60
C SER A 96 -5.66 9.02 -2.75
N VAL A 97 -6.00 7.75 -2.52
CA VAL A 97 -6.59 6.85 -3.52
C VAL A 97 -8.09 6.79 -3.34
N LEU A 98 -8.82 7.52 -4.17
CA LEU A 98 -10.26 7.70 -4.08
C LEU A 98 -11.00 6.98 -5.21
N TYR A 99 -12.29 6.76 -5.03
CA TYR A 99 -13.17 6.27 -6.09
C TYR A 99 -13.93 7.38 -6.81
N ASN A 100 -13.96 7.31 -8.14
CA ASN A 100 -14.77 8.15 -9.00
C ASN A 100 -15.94 7.34 -9.58
N ALA A 101 -17.14 7.57 -9.04
CA ALA A 101 -18.35 6.87 -9.46
C ALA A 101 -18.79 7.20 -10.90
N SER A 102 -18.41 8.36 -11.44
CA SER A 102 -18.79 8.77 -12.80
C SER A 102 -18.00 8.02 -13.87
N THR A 103 -16.75 7.65 -13.57
CA THR A 103 -15.86 6.90 -14.47
C THR A 103 -15.74 5.42 -14.11
N ASP A 104 -16.31 5.01 -12.96
CA ASP A 104 -16.11 3.69 -12.35
C ASP A 104 -14.61 3.36 -12.23
N GLY A 105 -13.82 4.31 -11.72
CA GLY A 105 -12.37 4.23 -11.70
C GLY A 105 -11.73 4.93 -10.51
N LEU A 106 -10.40 4.88 -10.46
CA LEU A 106 -9.62 5.58 -9.44
C LEU A 106 -9.56 7.08 -9.74
N HIS A 107 -9.61 7.88 -8.69
CA HIS A 107 -9.22 9.28 -8.69
C HIS A 107 -8.13 9.46 -7.64
N LEU A 108 -6.99 10.00 -8.03
CA LEU A 108 -5.90 10.29 -7.12
C LEU A 108 -5.97 11.76 -6.70
N ASP A 109 -5.79 12.02 -5.42
CA ASP A 109 -5.73 13.37 -4.84
C ASP A 109 -4.29 13.70 -4.42
N PRO A 110 -3.50 14.38 -5.27
CA PRO A 110 -2.11 14.73 -4.96
C PRO A 110 -1.95 15.64 -3.75
N ALA A 111 -3.01 16.35 -3.33
CA ALA A 111 -2.95 17.22 -2.15
C ALA A 111 -2.84 16.43 -0.83
N ARG A 112 -3.15 15.13 -0.85
CA ARG A 112 -3.06 14.21 0.29
C ARG A 112 -1.82 13.32 0.26
N TYR A 113 -0.94 13.51 -0.73
CA TYR A 113 0.26 12.69 -0.88
C TYR A 113 1.40 13.31 -0.06
N GLU A 114 1.83 12.59 0.98
CA GLU A 114 2.77 13.08 2.01
C GLU A 114 4.24 13.02 1.55
N ASP A 115 4.53 12.30 0.47
CA ASP A 115 5.87 12.15 -0.10
C ASP A 115 6.30 13.42 -0.87
N SER A 116 6.61 14.46 -0.12
CA SER A 116 7.18 15.70 -0.63
C SER A 116 8.52 15.49 -1.34
N ALA A 117 9.27 14.44 -1.00
CA ALA A 117 10.54 14.10 -1.62
C ALA A 117 10.37 13.60 -3.06
N ALA A 118 9.33 12.84 -3.36
CA ALA A 118 8.97 12.48 -4.73
C ALA A 118 8.68 13.68 -5.63
N PHE A 119 8.32 14.82 -5.05
CA PHE A 119 8.04 16.07 -5.77
C PHE A 119 9.23 17.04 -5.82
N ALA A 120 10.33 16.74 -5.11
CA ALA A 120 11.51 17.58 -5.08
C ALA A 120 12.15 17.72 -6.48
N GLY A 121 12.45 18.95 -6.89
CA GLY A 121 13.05 19.26 -8.20
C GLY A 121 12.06 19.43 -9.37
N ARG A 122 10.75 19.35 -9.11
CA ARG A 122 9.70 19.47 -10.15
C ARG A 122 8.92 20.78 -10.15
N GLY A 123 9.32 21.75 -9.32
CA GLY A 123 8.69 23.07 -9.22
C GLY A 123 8.77 23.93 -10.49
N GLY A 124 9.53 23.51 -11.51
CA GLY A 124 9.61 24.17 -12.82
C GLY A 124 8.86 23.47 -13.95
N LEU A 125 8.05 22.44 -13.66
CA LEU A 125 7.26 21.76 -14.69
C LEU A 125 6.02 22.58 -15.08
N LEU A 126 5.70 22.55 -16.38
CA LEU A 126 4.52 23.22 -16.95
C LEU A 126 3.18 22.68 -16.39
N GLU A 127 3.16 21.42 -15.93
CA GLU A 127 1.97 20.75 -15.40
C GLU A 127 2.30 19.94 -14.12
N PRO A 128 2.46 20.61 -12.97
CA PRO A 128 2.89 19.96 -11.74
C PRO A 128 1.91 18.88 -11.27
N GLU A 129 0.60 19.10 -11.35
CA GLU A 129 -0.42 18.15 -10.85
C GLU A 129 -0.45 16.83 -11.64
N GLN A 130 -0.40 16.87 -12.97
CA GLN A 130 -0.32 15.66 -13.79
C GLN A 130 0.98 14.88 -13.53
N ALA A 131 2.09 15.60 -13.29
CA ALA A 131 3.35 14.97 -12.93
C ALA A 131 3.28 14.26 -11.57
N LYS A 132 2.54 14.84 -10.60
CA LYS A 132 2.30 14.21 -9.29
C LYS A 132 1.42 12.97 -9.40
N GLU A 133 0.30 13.08 -10.11
CA GLU A 133 -0.61 11.95 -10.37
C GLU A 133 0.13 10.78 -11.01
N ARG A 134 0.99 11.06 -11.99
CA ARG A 134 1.82 10.02 -12.62
C ARG A 134 2.81 9.37 -11.66
N ILE A 135 3.37 10.11 -10.70
CA ILE A 135 4.22 9.51 -9.66
C ILE A 135 3.39 8.57 -8.79
N MET A 136 2.23 9.02 -8.33
CA MET A 136 1.34 8.21 -7.50
C MET A 136 0.95 6.92 -8.24
N LEU A 137 0.53 7.02 -9.50
CA LEU A 137 0.22 5.85 -10.33
C LEU A 137 1.41 4.89 -10.49
N ASN A 138 2.62 5.42 -10.68
CA ASN A 138 3.83 4.59 -10.74
C ASN A 138 4.07 3.88 -9.40
N ALA A 139 3.89 4.57 -8.27
CA ALA A 139 4.05 3.99 -6.95
C ALA A 139 3.01 2.89 -6.70
N LEU A 140 1.72 3.15 -6.98
CA LEU A 140 0.67 2.13 -6.94
C LEU A 140 1.02 0.93 -7.82
N ASN A 141 1.46 1.16 -9.06
CA ASN A 141 1.86 0.09 -9.96
C ASN A 141 3.01 -0.74 -9.38
N VAL A 142 4.02 -0.12 -8.74
CA VAL A 142 5.08 -0.87 -8.05
C VAL A 142 4.48 -1.74 -6.96
N LEU A 143 3.66 -1.20 -6.04
CA LEU A 143 3.07 -1.96 -4.92
C LEU A 143 2.22 -3.15 -5.41
N LEU A 144 1.34 -2.91 -6.39
CA LEU A 144 0.38 -3.91 -6.88
C LEU A 144 1.03 -5.03 -7.71
N THR A 145 2.25 -4.82 -8.22
CA THR A 145 2.94 -5.79 -9.10
C THR A 145 4.00 -6.63 -8.39
N ARG A 146 4.19 -6.48 -7.07
CA ARG A 146 5.18 -7.28 -6.31
C ARG A 146 4.73 -8.70 -5.97
N ALA A 147 3.44 -9.00 -6.06
CA ALA A 147 2.87 -10.27 -5.63
C ALA A 147 3.09 -11.39 -6.65
N VAL A 148 3.61 -12.54 -6.19
CA VAL A 148 3.81 -13.74 -7.01
C VAL A 148 2.66 -14.73 -6.85
N ARG A 149 2.23 -15.02 -5.61
CA ARG A 149 1.19 -16.03 -5.33
C ARG A 149 -0.16 -15.39 -5.06
N GLY A 150 -0.20 -14.27 -4.34
CA GLY A 150 -1.46 -13.59 -4.06
C GLY A 150 -1.31 -12.14 -3.62
N LEU A 151 -2.38 -11.38 -3.82
CA LEU A 151 -2.48 -9.95 -3.56
C LEU A 151 -3.78 -9.67 -2.81
N TYR A 152 -3.66 -9.00 -1.67
CA TYR A 152 -4.76 -8.61 -0.82
C TYR A 152 -4.85 -7.10 -0.74
N ILE A 153 -6.05 -6.54 -0.90
CA ILE A 153 -6.23 -5.09 -0.96
C ILE A 153 -7.28 -4.64 0.05
N TYR A 154 -6.93 -3.60 0.81
CA TYR A 154 -7.86 -2.78 1.59
C TYR A 154 -7.77 -1.34 1.10
N ALA A 155 -8.89 -0.61 1.11
CA ALA A 155 -8.93 0.80 0.74
C ALA A 155 -9.43 1.67 1.89
N HIS A 156 -8.75 2.77 2.16
CA HIS A 156 -9.15 3.80 3.13
C HIS A 156 -10.49 4.43 2.74
N ASP A 157 -10.61 4.89 1.48
CA ASP A 157 -11.82 5.51 0.96
C ASP A 157 -13.02 4.54 1.06
N PRO A 158 -14.06 4.86 1.85
CA PRO A 158 -15.20 3.97 2.02
C PRO A 158 -15.93 3.67 0.71
N ALA A 159 -15.98 4.62 -0.23
CA ALA A 159 -16.63 4.42 -1.52
C ALA A 159 -15.85 3.42 -2.39
N LEU A 160 -14.52 3.58 -2.46
CA LEU A 160 -13.63 2.61 -3.11
C LEU A 160 -13.75 1.23 -2.46
N ARG A 161 -13.67 1.15 -1.13
CA ARG A 161 -13.79 -0.12 -0.40
C ARG A 161 -15.11 -0.82 -0.70
N ALA A 162 -16.23 -0.10 -0.66
CA ALA A 162 -17.54 -0.65 -1.01
C ALA A 162 -17.58 -1.15 -2.46
N ARG A 163 -17.00 -0.40 -3.41
CA ARG A 163 -16.93 -0.80 -4.82
C ARG A 163 -16.12 -2.09 -5.00
N LEU A 164 -14.95 -2.20 -4.39
CA LEU A 164 -14.08 -3.37 -4.45
C LEU A 164 -14.77 -4.62 -3.87
N MET A 165 -15.45 -4.47 -2.73
CA MET A 165 -16.21 -5.57 -2.12
C MET A 165 -17.39 -6.03 -3.01
N ALA A 166 -18.08 -5.10 -3.67
CA ALA A 166 -19.14 -5.44 -4.62
C ALA A 166 -18.60 -6.20 -5.84
N LEU A 167 -17.41 -5.83 -6.35
CA LEU A 167 -16.73 -6.55 -7.44
C LEU A 167 -16.35 -7.97 -7.01
N GLN A 168 -15.83 -8.15 -5.79
CA GLN A 168 -15.52 -9.46 -5.23
C GLN A 168 -16.75 -10.37 -5.14
N ALA A 169 -17.84 -9.86 -4.56
CA ALA A 169 -19.07 -10.64 -4.38
C ALA A 169 -19.64 -11.11 -5.73
N LYS A 170 -19.55 -10.25 -6.75
CA LYS A 170 -19.98 -10.62 -8.11
C LYS A 170 -19.11 -11.74 -8.71
N ALA A 171 -17.79 -11.70 -8.50
CA ALA A 171 -16.87 -12.70 -9.01
C ALA A 171 -17.04 -14.08 -8.36
N VAL A 172 -17.48 -14.15 -7.09
CA VAL A 172 -17.77 -15.42 -6.40
C VAL A 172 -19.05 -16.10 -6.94
N LEU A 173 -19.97 -15.32 -7.52
CA LEU A 173 -21.24 -15.82 -8.06
C LEU A 173 -21.16 -16.27 -9.53
N THR A 174 -20.01 -16.12 -10.17
CA THR A 174 -19.74 -16.50 -11.57
C THR A 174 -18.74 -17.65 -11.64
#